data_AF-A0A7S3MZG0-F1
#
_entry.id   AF-A0A7S3MZG0-F1
#
_cell.length_a   1.000
_cell.length_b   1.000
_cell.length_c   1.000
_cell.angle_alpha   90.00
_cell.angle_beta   90.00
_cell.angle_gamma   90.00
#
_symmetry.space_group_name_H-M   'P 1'
#
loop_
_entity.id
_entity.type
_entity.pdbx_description
1 polymer ?
#
loop_
_entity_poly.entity_id
_entity_poly.type
_entity_poly.pdbx_seq_one_letter_code
_entity_poly.pdbx_strand_id
1 'polypeptide(L)'
;MTPHKLRVDACIESLAKNCGVETSSDLFSVELAELLDEMKESYEDWDKNTPDRFIFDMLVRRSYTAVVDYWETILMIIAANIEHDKDFELRMDMLNLTEHFLLQKELHSTIMFYSEIIMKMILMPSTVWRAGKPNIRIRKASIVCSIKLLEQNLIDKHKFYACFKQFMGTLKNCLDDDWANDLRYASVVLCRHILNYTKGLFEHDDFNLIYPELLKRLDDAQ
;
A
#
# COMPACT_ATOMS: atom_id res chain seq x y z
N MET A 1 24.68 7.10 -1.23
CA MET A 1 24.30 7.02 0.20
C MET A 1 25.06 8.07 0.98
N THR A 2 24.44 8.72 1.96
CA THR A 2 25.12 9.72 2.81
C THR A 2 26.07 9.02 3.81
N PRO A 3 27.17 9.67 4.23
CA PRO A 3 28.16 9.06 5.15
C PRO A 3 27.57 8.54 6.47
N HIS A 4 26.52 9.20 6.97
CA HIS A 4 25.82 8.79 8.18
C HIS A 4 25.10 7.43 8.05
N LYS A 5 24.48 7.14 6.90
CA LYS A 5 23.80 5.85 6.68
C LYS A 5 24.78 4.69 6.68
N LEU A 6 25.94 4.86 6.03
CA LEU A 6 27.00 3.84 5.99
C LEU A 6 27.53 3.51 7.39
N ARG A 7 27.64 4.52 8.27
CA ARG A 7 28.07 4.31 9.65
C ARG A 7 27.03 3.53 10.47
N VAL A 8 25.74 3.85 10.31
CA VAL A 8 24.66 3.12 11.00
C VAL A 8 24.61 1.67 10.56
N ASP A 9 24.67 1.41 9.26
CA ASP A 9 24.64 0.03 8.74
C ASP A 9 25.85 -0.78 9.23
N ALA A 10 27.04 -0.19 9.25
CA ALA A 10 28.23 -0.84 9.81
C ALA A 10 28.12 -1.11 11.33
N CYS A 11 27.47 -0.21 12.08
CA CYS A 11 27.20 -0.41 13.51
C CYS A 11 26.20 -1.56 13.74
N ILE A 12 25.13 -1.63 12.96
CA ILE A 12 24.13 -2.71 13.07
C ILE A 12 24.77 -4.06 12.68
N GLU A 13 25.61 -4.07 11.65
CA GLU A 13 26.34 -5.28 11.25
C GLU A 13 27.33 -5.74 12.35
N SER A 14 27.93 -4.79 13.07
CA SER A 14 28.76 -5.11 14.23
C SER A 14 27.91 -5.63 15.39
N LEU A 15 26.73 -5.05 15.63
CA LEU A 15 25.79 -5.51 16.66
C LEU A 15 25.34 -6.95 16.38
N ALA A 16 24.92 -7.25 15.15
CA ALA A 16 24.54 -8.58 14.69
C ALA A 16 25.61 -9.63 15.07
N LYS A 17 26.86 -9.37 14.71
CA LYS A 17 27.99 -10.25 15.04
C LYS A 17 28.20 -10.43 16.54
N ASN A 18 28.03 -9.36 17.33
CA ASN A 18 28.13 -9.43 18.79
C ASN A 18 26.97 -10.18 19.44
N CYS A 19 25.78 -10.17 18.82
CA CYS A 19 24.62 -10.96 19.21
C CYS A 19 24.68 -12.42 18.73
N GLY A 20 25.75 -12.82 18.04
CA GLY A 20 25.92 -14.18 17.54
C GLY A 20 25.12 -14.50 16.28
N VAL A 21 24.62 -13.49 15.58
CA VAL A 21 23.91 -13.64 14.29
C VAL A 21 24.78 -13.17 13.12
N GLU A 22 24.64 -13.80 11.96
CA GLU A 22 25.58 -13.63 10.84
C GLU A 22 25.44 -12.28 10.14
N THR A 23 24.21 -11.82 9.95
CA THR A 23 23.91 -10.58 9.24
C THR A 23 22.99 -9.65 10.01
N SER A 24 23.01 -8.36 9.67
CA SER A 24 22.02 -7.40 10.15
C SER A 24 20.58 -7.80 9.83
N SER A 25 20.31 -8.48 8.70
CA SER A 25 18.98 -8.99 8.35
C SER A 25 18.50 -10.05 9.35
N ASP A 26 19.38 -10.95 9.77
CA ASP A 26 19.04 -12.00 10.74
C ASP A 26 18.69 -11.39 12.09
N LEU A 27 19.42 -10.34 12.50
CA LEU A 27 19.10 -9.57 13.69
C LEU A 27 17.68 -8.98 13.61
N PHE A 28 17.34 -8.31 12.51
CA PHE A 28 15.98 -7.79 12.33
C PHE A 28 14.91 -8.89 12.33
N SER A 29 15.21 -10.06 11.77
CA SER A 29 14.29 -11.19 11.71
C SER A 29 13.99 -11.78 13.09
N VAL A 30 14.98 -11.82 13.98
CA VAL A 30 14.81 -12.24 15.38
C VAL A 30 13.94 -11.25 16.15
N GLU A 31 14.28 -9.96 16.06
CA GLU A 31 13.58 -8.89 16.79
C GLU A 31 12.15 -8.66 16.26
N LEU A 32 11.89 -8.96 14.98
CA LEU A 32 10.59 -8.77 14.35
C LEU A 32 9.48 -9.52 15.10
N ALA A 33 9.75 -10.75 15.56
CA ALA A 33 8.75 -11.58 16.22
C ALA A 33 8.27 -10.97 17.54
N GLU A 34 9.22 -10.62 18.40
CA GLU A 34 8.98 -10.09 19.75
C GLU A 34 8.32 -8.73 19.67
N LEU A 35 8.87 -7.82 18.85
CA LEU A 35 8.35 -6.46 18.73
C LEU A 35 6.98 -6.42 18.04
N LEU A 36 6.69 -7.32 17.09
CA LEU A 36 5.33 -7.41 16.56
C LEU A 36 4.33 -7.91 17.60
N ASP A 37 4.74 -8.78 18.53
CA ASP A 37 3.86 -9.27 19.58
C ASP A 37 3.52 -8.14 20.58
N GLU A 38 4.50 -7.33 20.96
CA GLU A 38 4.27 -6.12 21.77
C GLU A 38 3.37 -5.11 21.06
N MET A 39 3.59 -4.87 19.76
CA MET A 39 2.81 -3.91 18.99
C MET A 39 1.34 -4.32 18.83
N LYS A 40 1.01 -5.63 18.86
CA LYS A 40 -0.39 -6.12 18.79
C LYS A 40 -1.27 -5.53 19.88
N GLU A 41 -0.70 -5.17 21.03
CA GLU A 41 -1.45 -4.66 22.16
C GLU A 41 -1.91 -3.21 21.99
N SER A 42 -1.28 -2.44 21.09
CA SER A 42 -1.48 -0.98 21.03
C SER A 42 -1.57 -0.38 19.63
N TYR A 43 -1.36 -1.14 18.55
CA TYR A 43 -1.31 -0.60 17.19
C TYR A 43 -2.58 0.12 16.75
N GLU A 44 -3.73 -0.22 17.33
CA GLU A 44 -5.03 0.41 17.07
C GLU A 44 -5.14 1.80 17.68
N ASP A 45 -4.29 2.17 18.64
CA ASP A 45 -4.27 3.48 19.30
C ASP A 45 -3.17 4.41 18.76
N TRP A 46 -2.41 3.97 17.76
CA TRP A 46 -1.32 4.76 17.20
C TRP A 46 -1.83 6.07 16.57
N ASP A 47 -1.01 7.12 16.74
CA ASP A 47 -1.18 8.44 16.17
C ASP A 47 0.12 8.92 15.48
N LYS A 48 0.16 10.16 14.99
CA LYS A 48 1.35 10.73 14.34
C LYS A 48 2.59 10.84 15.23
N ASN A 49 2.44 10.82 16.55
CA ASN A 49 3.50 10.96 17.54
C ASN A 49 3.94 9.61 18.13
N THR A 50 3.19 8.53 17.94
CA THR A 50 3.57 7.20 18.42
C THR A 50 4.93 6.78 17.83
N PRO A 51 5.97 6.55 18.67
CA PRO A 51 7.28 6.12 18.20
C PRO A 51 7.25 4.77 17.46
N ASP A 52 6.39 3.86 17.92
CA ASP A 52 6.28 2.49 17.45
C ASP A 52 5.99 2.40 15.95
N ARG A 53 5.28 3.39 15.39
CA ARG A 53 5.02 3.47 13.94
C ARG A 53 6.32 3.52 13.11
N PHE A 54 7.37 4.16 13.64
CA PHE A 54 8.67 4.25 12.98
C PHE A 54 9.52 3.00 13.22
N ILE A 55 9.40 2.41 14.41
CA ILE A 55 10.06 1.14 14.73
C ILE A 55 9.50 0.04 13.81
N PHE A 56 8.17 -0.04 13.69
CA PHE A 56 7.48 -0.95 12.78
C PHE A 56 7.94 -0.78 11.34
N ASP A 57 7.91 0.44 10.78
CA ASP A 57 8.36 0.69 9.40
C ASP A 57 9.83 0.26 9.19
N MET A 58 10.71 0.56 10.14
CA MET A 58 12.12 0.17 10.08
C MET A 58 12.29 -1.35 10.12
N LEU A 59 11.70 -2.04 11.10
CA LEU A 59 11.83 -3.48 11.27
C LEU A 59 11.36 -4.20 10.01
N VAL A 60 10.16 -3.86 9.55
CA VAL A 60 9.52 -4.51 8.42
C VAL A 60 10.31 -4.31 7.13
N ARG A 61 10.82 -3.10 6.85
CA ARG A 61 11.65 -2.85 5.66
C ARG A 61 13.00 -3.55 5.70
N ARG A 62 13.55 -3.80 6.90
CA ARG A 62 14.89 -4.37 7.08
C ARG A 62 14.91 -5.88 7.34
N SER A 63 13.75 -6.48 7.54
CA SER A 63 13.60 -7.93 7.75
C SER A 63 13.51 -8.75 6.45
N TYR A 64 13.62 -8.10 5.28
CA TYR A 64 13.59 -8.74 3.96
C TYR A 64 12.45 -9.77 3.83
N THR A 65 12.76 -11.06 3.66
CA THR A 65 11.76 -12.13 3.51
C THR A 65 11.20 -12.67 4.82
N ALA A 66 11.81 -12.35 5.98
CA ALA A 66 11.31 -12.82 7.28
C ALA A 66 9.93 -12.23 7.63
N VAL A 67 9.53 -11.13 6.98
CA VAL A 67 8.17 -10.58 7.10
C VAL A 67 7.07 -11.54 6.64
N VAL A 68 7.42 -12.56 5.84
CA VAL A 68 6.44 -13.54 5.32
C VAL A 68 5.81 -14.34 6.45
N ASP A 69 6.57 -14.69 7.49
CA ASP A 69 6.08 -15.48 8.62
C ASP A 69 5.09 -14.68 9.50
N TYR A 70 5.14 -13.35 9.43
CA TYR A 70 4.32 -12.44 10.23
C TYR A 70 3.34 -11.60 9.39
N TRP A 71 3.16 -11.98 8.13
CA TRP A 71 2.49 -11.15 7.13
C TRP A 71 1.07 -10.75 7.51
N GLU A 72 0.30 -11.67 8.11
CA GLU A 72 -1.07 -11.38 8.57
C GLU A 72 -1.08 -10.28 9.63
N THR A 73 -0.18 -10.35 10.63
CA THR A 73 -0.06 -9.33 11.67
C THR A 73 0.34 -7.99 11.07
N ILE A 74 1.31 -7.98 10.16
CA ILE A 74 1.75 -6.77 9.46
C ILE A 74 0.59 -6.14 8.68
N LEU A 75 -0.20 -6.94 7.96
CA LEU A 75 -1.36 -6.43 7.21
C LEU A 75 -2.47 -5.90 8.15
N MET A 76 -2.70 -6.53 9.30
CA MET A 76 -3.66 -6.04 10.30
C MET A 76 -3.25 -4.68 10.85
N ILE A 77 -1.96 -4.53 11.21
CA ILE A 77 -1.40 -3.25 11.68
C ILE A 77 -1.56 -2.16 10.60
N ILE A 78 -1.22 -2.47 9.35
CA ILE A 78 -1.37 -1.53 8.23
C ILE A 78 -2.84 -1.16 8.01
N ALA A 79 -3.75 -2.14 8.05
CA ALA A 79 -5.17 -1.92 7.81
C ALA A 79 -5.80 -1.04 8.90
N ALA A 80 -5.55 -1.30 10.18
CA ALA A 80 -6.08 -0.46 11.26
C ALA A 80 -5.51 0.98 11.19
N ASN A 81 -4.25 1.12 10.78
CA ASN A 81 -3.60 2.43 10.69
C ASN A 81 -3.85 3.17 9.36
N ILE A 82 -4.66 2.60 8.46
CA ILE A 82 -5.18 3.28 7.27
C ILE A 82 -6.59 3.83 7.44
N GLU A 83 -7.24 3.46 8.56
CA GLU A 83 -8.55 3.94 8.91
C GLU A 83 -8.60 5.47 8.96
N HIS A 84 -9.81 5.95 8.86
CA HIS A 84 -10.04 7.25 8.28
C HIS A 84 -10.05 8.40 9.30
N ASP A 85 -10.18 8.01 10.56
CA ASP A 85 -10.04 8.77 11.79
C ASP A 85 -8.57 8.89 12.23
N LYS A 86 -7.67 8.08 11.66
CA LYS A 86 -6.22 8.19 11.86
C LYS A 86 -5.62 9.44 11.24
N ASP A 87 -4.52 9.89 11.84
CA ASP A 87 -3.72 11.01 11.35
C ASP A 87 -3.21 10.79 9.92
N PHE A 88 -3.14 11.88 9.15
CA PHE A 88 -2.66 11.85 7.77
C PHE A 88 -1.27 11.23 7.63
N GLU A 89 -0.34 11.61 8.50
CA GLU A 89 1.05 11.14 8.50
C GLU A 89 1.11 9.62 8.67
N LEU A 90 0.35 9.08 9.62
CA LEU A 90 0.32 7.64 9.91
C LEU A 90 -0.25 6.86 8.71
N ARG A 91 -1.36 7.34 8.14
CA ARG A 91 -1.96 6.71 6.96
C ARG A 91 -1.03 6.75 5.74
N MET A 92 -0.30 7.85 5.55
CA MET A 92 0.70 7.95 4.47
C MET A 92 1.86 6.98 4.70
N ASP A 93 2.35 6.85 5.93
CA ASP A 93 3.43 5.91 6.25
C ASP A 93 3.01 4.45 5.93
N MET A 94 1.78 4.08 6.27
CA MET A 94 1.20 2.77 5.95
C MET A 94 1.06 2.52 4.43
N LEU A 95 0.66 3.53 3.65
CA LEU A 95 0.62 3.41 2.18
C LEU A 95 2.01 3.33 1.57
N ASN A 96 2.98 4.09 2.08
CA ASN A 96 4.37 4.04 1.61
C ASN A 96 5.03 2.68 1.94
N LEU A 97 4.65 2.06 3.06
CA LEU A 97 5.09 0.71 3.41
C LEU A 97 4.45 -0.33 2.48
N THR A 98 3.14 -0.20 2.21
CA THR A 98 2.44 -1.03 1.23
C THR A 98 3.08 -0.93 -0.15
N GLU A 99 3.37 0.29 -0.62
CA GLU A 99 4.05 0.54 -1.90
C GLU A 99 5.42 -0.14 -1.96
N HIS A 100 6.18 -0.08 -0.86
CA HIS A 100 7.49 -0.70 -0.76
C HIS A 100 7.42 -2.22 -0.93
N PHE A 101 6.45 -2.87 -0.28
CA PHE A 101 6.23 -4.30 -0.42
C PHE A 101 5.86 -4.70 -1.85
N LEU A 102 4.97 -3.96 -2.51
CA LEU A 102 4.58 -4.23 -3.90
C LEU A 102 5.78 -4.21 -4.87
N LEU A 103 6.84 -3.48 -4.52
CA LEU A 103 8.08 -3.40 -5.30
C LEU A 103 9.10 -4.52 -4.98
N GLN A 104 8.96 -5.24 -3.88
CA GLN A 104 9.86 -6.34 -3.52
C GLN A 104 9.40 -7.64 -4.20
N LYS A 105 10.15 -8.09 -5.21
CA LYS A 105 9.79 -9.28 -6.01
C LYS A 105 9.74 -10.55 -5.18
N GLU A 106 10.58 -10.61 -4.16
CA GLU A 106 10.72 -11.72 -3.22
C GLU A 106 9.42 -11.93 -2.41
N LEU A 107 8.58 -10.90 -2.29
CA LEU A 107 7.31 -10.96 -1.55
C LEU A 107 6.10 -11.20 -2.46
N HIS A 108 6.27 -11.26 -3.78
CA HIS A 108 5.17 -11.28 -4.74
C HIS A 108 4.23 -12.48 -4.58
N SER A 109 4.75 -13.67 -4.24
CA SER A 109 3.94 -14.86 -3.97
C SER A 109 3.04 -14.67 -2.75
N THR A 110 3.60 -14.14 -1.65
CA THR A 110 2.89 -13.83 -0.41
C THR A 110 1.84 -12.74 -0.65
N ILE A 111 2.20 -11.67 -1.36
CA ILE A 111 1.27 -10.59 -1.73
C ILE A 111 0.12 -11.13 -2.56
N MET A 112 0.38 -12.00 -3.55
CA MET A 112 -0.66 -12.59 -4.38
C MET A 112 -1.66 -13.41 -3.55
N PHE A 113 -1.16 -14.16 -2.56
CA PHE A 113 -2.00 -14.91 -1.62
C PHE A 113 -2.93 -13.98 -0.82
N TYR A 114 -2.40 -12.87 -0.29
CA TYR A 114 -3.13 -11.89 0.53
C TYR A 114 -3.73 -10.71 -0.25
N SER A 115 -3.74 -10.78 -1.58
CA SER A 115 -4.07 -9.65 -2.46
C SER A 115 -5.47 -9.09 -2.25
N GLU A 116 -6.43 -9.93 -1.89
CA GLU A 116 -7.80 -9.49 -1.55
C GLU A 116 -7.83 -8.65 -0.28
N ILE A 117 -7.05 -9.00 0.74
CA ILE A 117 -6.94 -8.22 1.98
C ILE A 117 -6.32 -6.86 1.67
N ILE A 118 -5.22 -6.85 0.92
CA ILE A 118 -4.55 -5.60 0.51
C ILE A 118 -5.53 -4.72 -0.27
N MET A 119 -6.26 -5.29 -1.21
CA MET A 119 -7.24 -4.54 -2.00
C MET A 119 -8.39 -4.01 -1.14
N LYS A 120 -9.03 -4.88 -0.35
CA LYS A 120 -10.29 -4.57 0.37
C LYS A 120 -10.10 -3.79 1.66
N MET A 121 -9.02 -4.03 2.38
CA MET A 121 -8.78 -3.47 3.70
C MET A 121 -7.79 -2.31 3.69
N ILE A 122 -6.94 -2.18 2.65
CA ILE A 122 -5.91 -1.14 2.59
C ILE A 122 -6.18 -0.14 1.46
N LEU A 123 -6.23 -0.63 0.22
CA LEU A 123 -6.28 0.25 -0.95
C LEU A 123 -7.67 0.88 -1.15
N MET A 124 -8.74 0.08 -1.17
CA MET A 124 -10.09 0.61 -1.40
C MET A 124 -10.52 1.64 -0.34
N PRO A 125 -10.36 1.40 0.98
CA PRO A 125 -10.71 2.40 2.00
C PRO A 125 -9.97 3.72 1.83
N SER A 126 -8.72 3.66 1.34
CA SER A 126 -7.89 4.84 1.08
C SER A 126 -8.28 5.63 -0.17
N THR A 127 -9.16 5.10 -1.02
CA THR A 127 -9.68 5.81 -2.21
C THR A 127 -10.97 6.58 -1.96
N VAL A 128 -11.59 6.41 -0.79
CA VAL A 128 -12.86 7.07 -0.44
C VAL A 128 -12.67 8.59 -0.40
N TRP A 129 -13.59 9.32 -1.05
CA TRP A 129 -13.52 10.77 -1.10
C TRP A 129 -13.68 11.40 0.27
N ARG A 130 -12.80 12.37 0.56
CA ARG A 130 -12.84 13.23 1.74
C ARG A 130 -12.27 14.58 1.39
N ALA A 131 -12.81 15.62 2.01
CA ALA A 131 -12.34 16.99 1.82
C ALA A 131 -10.90 17.17 2.34
N GLY A 132 -10.18 18.12 1.73
CA GLY A 132 -8.86 18.56 2.20
C GLY A 132 -7.68 17.97 1.41
N LYS A 133 -6.64 18.80 1.25
CA LYS A 133 -5.39 18.44 0.55
C LYS A 133 -4.72 17.16 1.07
N PRO A 134 -4.67 16.88 2.38
CA PRO A 134 -4.12 15.62 2.89
C PRO A 134 -4.83 14.38 2.30
N ASN A 135 -6.17 14.40 2.22
CA ASN A 135 -6.95 13.28 1.70
C ASN A 135 -6.76 13.07 0.19
N ILE A 136 -6.47 14.13 -0.58
CA ILE A 136 -6.08 14.01 -1.99
C ILE A 136 -4.80 13.16 -2.13
N ARG A 137 -3.80 13.41 -1.26
CA ARG A 137 -2.52 12.68 -1.27
C ARG A 137 -2.69 11.21 -0.89
N ILE A 138 -3.54 10.91 0.11
CA ILE A 138 -3.90 9.54 0.51
C ILE A 138 -4.55 8.79 -0.66
N ARG A 139 -5.57 9.38 -1.30
CA ARG A 139 -6.23 8.78 -2.47
C ARG A 139 -5.22 8.51 -3.59
N LYS A 140 -4.37 9.49 -3.90
CA LYS A 140 -3.33 9.33 -4.93
C LYS A 140 -2.35 8.20 -4.62
N ALA A 141 -1.88 8.09 -3.38
CA ALA A 141 -0.97 7.02 -2.96
C ALA A 141 -1.63 5.63 -3.10
N SER A 142 -2.91 5.51 -2.75
CA SER A 142 -3.67 4.26 -2.96
C SER A 142 -3.84 3.92 -4.45
N ILE A 143 -4.12 4.91 -5.29
CA ILE A 143 -4.20 4.73 -6.76
C ILE A 143 -2.86 4.24 -7.31
N VAL A 144 -1.74 4.81 -6.88
CA VAL A 144 -0.40 4.37 -7.29
C VAL A 144 -0.11 2.93 -6.85
N CYS A 145 -0.45 2.58 -5.60
CA CYS A 145 -0.31 1.20 -5.12
C CYS A 145 -1.18 0.23 -5.94
N SER A 146 -2.41 0.63 -6.27
CA SER A 146 -3.32 -0.18 -7.10
C SER A 146 -2.77 -0.39 -8.51
N ILE A 147 -2.15 0.63 -9.12
CA ILE A 147 -1.46 0.50 -10.41
C ILE A 147 -0.35 -0.56 -10.30
N LYS A 148 0.51 -0.47 -9.27
CA LYS A 148 1.60 -1.44 -9.08
C LYS A 148 1.10 -2.86 -8.85
N LEU A 149 0.03 -3.02 -8.06
CA LEU A 149 -0.61 -4.32 -7.84
C LEU A 149 -1.02 -4.98 -9.17
N LEU A 150 -1.62 -4.20 -10.09
CA LEU A 150 -2.04 -4.69 -11.40
C LEU A 150 -0.87 -4.89 -12.38
N GLU A 151 0.07 -3.93 -12.45
CA GLU A 151 1.24 -4.00 -13.33
C GLU A 151 2.13 -5.21 -13.04
N GLN A 152 2.29 -5.54 -11.75
CA GLN A 152 3.07 -6.69 -11.30
C GLN A 152 2.25 -7.99 -11.26
N ASN A 153 0.97 -7.97 -11.68
CA ASN A 153 0.05 -9.12 -11.64
C ASN A 153 -0.10 -9.75 -10.24
N LEU A 154 -0.13 -8.93 -9.18
CA LEU A 154 -0.12 -9.36 -7.78
C LEU A 154 -1.50 -9.61 -7.19
N ILE A 155 -2.53 -9.67 -8.01
CA ILE A 155 -3.88 -10.07 -7.63
C ILE A 155 -4.42 -10.93 -8.77
N ASP A 156 -5.12 -12.02 -8.49
CA ASP A 156 -5.75 -12.79 -9.57
C ASP A 156 -6.85 -11.96 -10.28
N LYS A 157 -7.02 -12.17 -11.59
CA LYS A 157 -7.98 -11.41 -12.40
C LYS A 157 -9.42 -11.56 -11.92
N HIS A 158 -9.84 -12.77 -11.55
CA HIS A 158 -11.19 -13.00 -11.04
C HIS A 158 -11.36 -12.42 -9.63
N LYS A 159 -10.32 -12.51 -8.78
CA LYS A 159 -10.32 -11.85 -7.46
C LYS A 159 -10.46 -10.33 -7.58
N PHE A 160 -9.71 -9.70 -8.49
CA PHE A 160 -9.84 -8.28 -8.76
C PHE A 160 -11.24 -7.94 -9.31
N TYR A 161 -11.73 -8.70 -10.28
CA TYR A 161 -13.04 -8.51 -10.88
C TYR A 161 -14.17 -8.57 -9.84
N ALA A 162 -14.07 -9.47 -8.86
CA ALA A 162 -15.06 -9.61 -7.78
C ALA A 162 -15.23 -8.32 -6.93
N CYS A 163 -14.19 -7.49 -6.81
CA CYS A 163 -14.27 -6.20 -6.12
C CYS A 163 -14.31 -4.98 -7.07
N PHE A 164 -14.28 -5.19 -8.39
CA PHE A 164 -14.13 -4.11 -9.38
C PHE A 164 -15.25 -3.06 -9.27
N LYS A 165 -16.52 -3.47 -9.17
CA LYS A 165 -17.64 -2.52 -9.11
C LYS A 165 -17.58 -1.62 -7.87
N GLN A 166 -17.21 -2.19 -6.72
CA GLN A 166 -17.00 -1.43 -5.49
C GLN A 166 -15.84 -0.44 -5.64
N PHE A 167 -14.71 -0.90 -6.19
CA PHE A 167 -13.55 -0.06 -6.42
C PHE A 167 -13.81 1.06 -7.43
N MET A 168 -14.57 0.77 -8.49
CA MET A 168 -14.96 1.77 -9.48
C MET A 168 -15.84 2.85 -8.85
N GLY A 169 -16.69 2.49 -7.88
CA GLY A 169 -17.51 3.44 -7.12
C GLY A 169 -16.68 4.52 -6.42
N THR A 170 -15.55 4.16 -5.82
CA THR A 170 -14.64 5.14 -5.18
C THR A 170 -13.72 5.82 -6.18
N LEU A 171 -13.27 5.11 -7.22
CA LEU A 171 -12.41 5.63 -8.28
C LEU A 171 -13.05 6.76 -9.07
N LYS A 172 -14.38 6.73 -9.28
CA LYS A 172 -15.13 7.82 -9.92
C LYS A 172 -14.87 9.18 -9.27
N ASN A 173 -14.83 9.24 -7.94
CA ASN A 173 -14.55 10.49 -7.23
C ASN A 173 -13.10 10.97 -7.38
N CYS A 174 -12.18 10.11 -7.79
CA CYS A 174 -10.81 10.50 -8.11
C CYS A 174 -10.68 10.96 -9.58
N LEU A 175 -11.48 10.39 -10.48
CA LEU A 175 -11.59 10.84 -11.88
C LEU A 175 -12.29 12.20 -11.99
N ASP A 176 -13.31 12.44 -11.19
CA ASP A 176 -14.10 13.68 -11.19
C ASP A 176 -13.51 14.78 -10.27
N ASP A 177 -12.25 14.67 -9.84
CA ASP A 177 -11.64 15.70 -8.99
C ASP A 177 -11.24 16.94 -9.82
N ASP A 178 -11.94 18.06 -9.57
CA ASP A 178 -11.73 19.32 -10.29
C ASP A 178 -10.42 20.03 -9.95
N TRP A 179 -9.86 19.76 -8.76
CA TRP A 179 -8.75 20.56 -8.19
C TRP A 179 -7.44 19.79 -8.12
N ALA A 180 -7.48 18.46 -8.23
CA ALA A 180 -6.32 17.58 -8.15
C ALA A 180 -6.02 16.90 -9.50
N ASN A 181 -5.47 17.67 -10.44
CA ASN A 181 -5.09 17.19 -11.78
C ASN A 181 -4.20 15.93 -11.74
N ASP A 182 -3.29 15.86 -10.77
CA ASP A 182 -2.38 14.73 -10.62
C ASP A 182 -3.07 13.46 -10.09
N LEU A 183 -4.07 13.59 -9.22
CA LEU A 183 -4.92 12.49 -8.78
C LEU A 183 -5.80 12.00 -9.95
N ARG A 184 -6.43 12.93 -10.67
CA ARG A 184 -7.27 12.62 -11.84
C ARG A 184 -6.46 11.90 -12.92
N TYR A 185 -5.28 12.41 -13.26
CA TYR A 185 -4.37 11.75 -14.21
C TYR A 185 -3.99 10.34 -13.76
N ALA A 186 -3.57 10.16 -12.49
CA ALA A 186 -3.24 8.84 -11.97
C ALA A 186 -4.45 7.88 -12.03
N SER A 187 -5.66 8.39 -11.82
CA SER A 187 -6.91 7.60 -11.89
C SER A 187 -7.23 7.16 -13.32
N VAL A 188 -7.00 8.02 -14.32
CA VAL A 188 -7.10 7.65 -15.74
C VAL A 188 -6.07 6.57 -16.10
N VAL A 189 -4.83 6.72 -15.64
CA VAL A 189 -3.79 5.70 -15.80
C VAL A 189 -4.23 4.38 -15.18
N LEU A 190 -4.77 4.39 -13.96
CA LEU A 190 -5.30 3.20 -13.33
C LEU A 190 -6.44 2.56 -14.15
N CYS A 191 -7.37 3.35 -14.70
CA CYS A 191 -8.43 2.83 -15.58
C CYS A 191 -7.85 2.08 -16.78
N ARG A 192 -6.77 2.59 -17.39
CA ARG A 192 -6.06 1.90 -18.48
C ARG A 192 -5.48 0.57 -18.00
N HIS A 193 -4.87 0.52 -16.82
CA HIS A 193 -4.35 -0.73 -16.24
C HIS A 193 -5.48 -1.73 -15.98
N ILE A 194 -6.59 -1.28 -15.39
CA ILE A 194 -7.78 -2.10 -15.15
C ILE A 194 -8.30 -2.72 -16.45
N LEU A 195 -8.54 -1.90 -17.48
CA LEU A 195 -9.06 -2.35 -18.78
C LEU A 195 -8.14 -3.37 -19.46
N ASN A 196 -6.83 -3.15 -19.41
CA ASN A 196 -5.86 -4.09 -19.96
C ASN A 196 -5.80 -5.39 -19.15
N TYR A 197 -5.83 -5.28 -17.82
CA TYR A 197 -5.70 -6.40 -16.90
C TYR A 197 -6.90 -7.36 -16.97
N THR A 198 -8.10 -6.79 -17.04
CA THR A 198 -9.40 -7.49 -17.05
C THR A 198 -9.92 -7.82 -18.45
N LYS A 199 -9.08 -7.67 -19.48
CA LYS A 199 -9.43 -8.01 -20.87
C LYS A 199 -9.97 -9.45 -20.95
N GLY A 200 -11.17 -9.59 -21.49
CA GLY A 200 -11.87 -10.87 -21.62
C GLY A 200 -12.72 -11.28 -20.40
N LEU A 201 -12.69 -10.50 -19.31
CA LEU A 201 -13.59 -10.68 -18.16
C LEU A 201 -14.71 -9.64 -18.12
N PHE A 202 -14.43 -8.41 -18.54
CA PHE A 202 -15.44 -7.35 -18.53
C PHE A 202 -16.58 -7.62 -19.50
N GLU A 203 -17.79 -7.38 -19.01
CA GLU A 203 -19.03 -7.48 -19.76
C GLU A 203 -19.53 -6.09 -20.19
N HIS A 204 -20.61 -6.05 -20.97
CA HIS A 204 -21.19 -4.80 -21.48
C HIS A 204 -21.47 -3.77 -20.37
N ASP A 205 -22.00 -4.22 -19.23
CA ASP A 205 -22.32 -3.35 -18.10
C ASP A 205 -21.08 -2.72 -17.44
N ASP A 206 -19.95 -3.41 -17.45
CA ASP A 206 -18.69 -2.87 -16.93
C ASP A 206 -18.19 -1.72 -17.81
N PHE A 207 -18.34 -1.84 -19.13
CA PHE A 207 -18.03 -0.76 -20.05
C PHE A 207 -18.99 0.42 -19.91
N ASN A 208 -20.28 0.17 -19.67
CA ASN A 208 -21.25 1.24 -19.39
C ASN A 208 -20.91 2.01 -18.12
N LEU A 209 -20.23 1.38 -17.15
CA LEU A 209 -19.77 2.02 -15.92
C LEU A 209 -18.54 2.93 -16.14
N ILE A 210 -17.59 2.48 -16.99
CA ILE A 210 -16.29 3.13 -17.19
C ILE A 210 -16.32 4.18 -18.30
N TYR A 211 -16.99 3.88 -19.41
CA TYR A 211 -16.96 4.70 -20.62
C TYR A 211 -17.36 6.16 -20.39
N PRO A 212 -18.47 6.48 -19.70
CA PRO A 212 -18.85 7.87 -19.43
C PRO A 212 -17.78 8.62 -18.62
N GLU A 213 -17.12 7.94 -17.69
CA GLU A 213 -16.10 8.55 -16.83
C GLU A 213 -14.84 8.89 -17.60
N LEU A 214 -14.43 8.05 -18.56
CA LEU A 214 -13.30 8.34 -19.44
C LEU A 214 -13.65 9.39 -20.50
N LEU A 215 -14.89 9.39 -21.00
CA LEU A 215 -15.35 10.38 -21.98
C LEU A 215 -15.25 11.81 -21.43
N LYS A 216 -15.65 12.02 -20.16
CA LYS A 216 -15.49 13.32 -19.48
C LYS A 216 -14.05 13.83 -19.44
N ARG A 217 -13.06 12.93 -19.51
CA ARG A 217 -11.62 13.26 -19.39
C ARG A 217 -10.97 13.57 -20.73
N LEU A 218 -11.64 13.32 -21.85
CA LEU A 218 -11.11 13.68 -23.18
C LEU A 218 -11.05 15.19 -23.38
N ASP A 219 -11.93 15.93 -22.70
CA ASP A 219 -12.00 17.39 -22.73
C ASP A 219 -11.29 18.06 -21.53
N ASP A 220 -10.51 17.30 -20.74
CA ASP A 220 -9.74 17.87 -19.64
C ASP A 220 -8.77 18.93 -20.19
N ALA A 221 -8.85 20.15 -19.66
CA ALA A 221 -7.95 21.23 -20.03
C ALA A 221 -6.50 20.88 -19.67
N GLN A 222 -5.57 21.13 -20.60
CA GLN A 222 -4.12 20.99 -20.39
C GLN A 222 -3.58 21.98 -19.37
#